data_AF-A0A1M5RBQ6-F1
#
_entry.id   AF-A0A1M5RBQ6-F1
#
_cell.length_a   1.000
_cell.length_b   1.000
_cell.length_c   1.000
_cell.angle_alpha   90.00
_cell.angle_beta   90.00
_cell.angle_gamma   90.00
#
_symmetry.space_group_name_H-M   'P 1'
#
loop_
_entity.id
_entity.type
_entity.pdbx_description
1 polymer ?
#
loop_
_entity_poly.entity_id
_entity_poly.type
_entity_poly.pdbx_seq_one_letter_code
_entity_poly.pdbx_strand_id
1 'polypeptide(L)' 'MSSQSIPEQLRKSLERHMEESDLHDDEEMAQIMSKLSDLSAKVAAAKAKVLAKRKTG' A
#
# COMPACT_ATOMS: atom_id res chain seq x y z
N MET A 1 -3.68 5.56 16.69
CA MET A 1 -4.15 5.44 15.29
C MET A 1 -2.95 5.21 14.40
N SER A 2 -2.75 4.00 13.89
CA SER A 2 -1.70 3.74 12.90
C SER A 2 -2.02 4.52 11.65
N SER A 3 -1.34 5.66 11.43
CA SER A 3 -1.39 6.38 10.15
C SER A 3 -0.97 5.39 9.08
N GLN A 4 -1.94 4.90 8.31
CA GLN A 4 -1.70 4.01 7.19
C GLN A 4 -0.71 4.68 6.23
N SER A 5 0.13 3.89 5.58
CA SER A 5 1.05 4.44 4.60
C SER A 5 0.25 5.00 3.41
N ILE A 6 0.77 6.04 2.74
CA ILE A 6 0.16 6.60 1.52
C ILE A 6 -0.15 5.50 0.48
N PRO A 7 0.76 4.54 0.19
CA PRO A 7 0.47 3.42 -0.70
C PRO A 7 -0.77 2.61 -0.30
N GLU A 8 -0.98 2.45 1.01
CA GLU A 8 -2.08 1.65 1.56
C GLU A 8 -3.41 2.40 1.56
N GLN A 9 -3.36 3.73 1.69
CA GLN A 9 -4.52 4.59 1.45
C GLN A 9 -4.92 4.56 -0.02
N LEU A 10 -3.95 4.69 -0.93
CA LEU A 10 -4.20 4.63 -2.38
C LEU A 10 -4.76 3.26 -2.80
N ARG A 11 -4.22 2.17 -2.25
CA ARG A 11 -4.71 0.82 -2.49
C ARG A 11 -6.20 0.69 -2.12
N LYS A 12 -6.59 1.14 -0.92
CA LYS A 12 -8.01 1.12 -0.48
C LYS A 12 -8.92 1.97 -1.35
N SER A 13 -8.45 3.12 -1.83
CA SER A 13 -9.22 3.95 -2.74
C SER A 13 -9.45 3.24 -4.08
N LEU A 14 -8.46 2.51 -4.58
CA LEU A 14 -8.59 1.73 -5.81
C LEU A 14 -9.48 0.49 -5.63
N GLU A 15 -9.41 -0.21 -4.49
CA GLU A 15 -10.33 -1.32 -4.17
C GLU A 15 -11.79 -0.86 -4.27
N ARG A 16 -12.11 0.29 -3.68
CA ARG A 16 -13.46 0.88 -3.78
C ARG A 16 -13.84 1.25 -5.20
N HIS A 17 -12.92 1.86 -5.95
CA HIS A 17 -13.17 2.23 -7.33
C HIS A 17 -13.41 1.00 -8.23
N MET A 18 -12.72 -0.11 -7.97
CA MET A 18 -12.94 -1.37 -8.67
C MET A 18 -14.33 -1.94 -8.39
N GLU A 19 -14.74 -1.97 -7.12
CA GLU A 19 -16.07 -2.43 -6.71
C GLU A 19 -17.18 -1.57 -7.32
N GLU A 20 -16.99 -0.25 -7.38
CA GLU A 20 -17.96 0.70 -7.96
C GLU A 20 -18.05 0.61 -9.50
N SER A 21 -16.96 0.21 -10.16
CA SER A 21 -16.84 0.23 -11.63
C SER A 21 -16.93 -1.15 -12.29
N ASP A 22 -17.15 -2.22 -11.51
CA ASP A 22 -17.17 -3.63 -11.96
C ASP A 22 -15.91 -4.06 -12.73
N LEU A 23 -14.73 -3.55 -12.30
CA LEU A 23 -13.43 -3.78 -12.96
C LEU A 23 -12.66 -4.95 -12.35
N HIS A 24 -13.36 -5.97 -11.85
CA HIS A 24 -12.71 -7.08 -11.12
C HIS A 24 -11.77 -7.93 -11.98
N ASP A 25 -12.05 -8.04 -13.29
CA ASP A 25 -11.26 -8.81 -14.25
C ASP A 25 -10.24 -7.96 -15.02
N ASP A 26 -10.04 -6.69 -14.63
CA ASP A 26 -9.07 -5.81 -15.26
C ASP A 26 -7.63 -6.19 -14.84
N GLU A 27 -6.87 -6.76 -15.79
CA GLU A 27 -5.49 -7.18 -15.57
C GLU A 27 -4.55 -6.02 -15.23
N GLU A 28 -4.77 -4.83 -15.81
CA GLU A 28 -3.95 -3.65 -15.50
C GLU A 28 -4.19 -3.22 -14.06
N MET A 29 -5.44 -3.25 -13.63
CA MET A 29 -5.82 -2.96 -12.25
C MET A 29 -5.22 -3.97 -11.28
N ALA A 30 -5.27 -5.27 -11.58
CA ALA A 30 -4.63 -6.29 -10.77
C ALA A 30 -3.11 -6.05 -10.62
N GLN A 31 -2.43 -5.65 -11.71
CA GLN A 31 -1.02 -5.30 -11.68
C GLN A 31 -0.73 -4.06 -10.83
N ILE A 32 -1.57 -3.02 -10.92
CA ILE A 32 -1.45 -1.80 -10.10
C ILE A 32 -1.59 -2.14 -8.61
N MET A 33 -2.57 -2.97 -8.27
CA MET A 33 -2.83 -3.43 -6.90
C MET A 33 -1.67 -4.25 -6.33
N SER A 34 -1.05 -5.10 -7.14
CA SER A 34 0.17 -5.83 -6.78
C SER A 34 1.34 -4.87 -6.50
N LYS A 35 1.59 -3.91 -7.40
CA LYS A 35 2.66 -2.90 -7.24
C LYS A 35 2.48 -2.03 -5.99
N LEU A 36 1.24 -1.68 -5.66
CA LEU A 36 0.92 -0.92 -4.44
C LEU A 36 1.17 -1.74 -3.17
N SER A 37 0.86 -3.04 -3.20
CA SER A 37 1.14 -3.93 -2.08
C SER A 37 2.65 -4.07 -1.84
N ASP A 38 3.43 -4.24 -2.90
CA ASP A 38 4.90 -4.26 -2.83
C ASP A 38 5.48 -2.95 -2.31
N LEU A 39 4.95 -1.81 -2.77
CA LEU A 39 5.39 -0.50 -2.32
C LEU A 39 5.06 -0.28 -0.83
N SER A 40 3.88 -0.68 -0.38
CA SER A 40 3.49 -0.62 1.03
C SER A 40 4.46 -1.43 1.91
N ALA A 41 4.80 -2.65 1.49
CA ALA A 41 5.76 -3.50 2.20
C ALA A 41 7.15 -2.85 2.30
N LYS A 42 7.64 -2.24 1.20
CA LYS A 42 8.92 -1.51 1.19
C LYS A 42 8.90 -0.30 2.12
N VAL A 43 7.80 0.46 2.15
CA VAL A 43 7.64 1.60 3.06
C VAL A 43 7.61 1.15 4.52
N ALA A 44 6.89 0.06 4.83
CA ALA A 44 6.85 -0.51 6.17
C ALA A 44 8.25 -0.95 6.63
N ALA A 45 9.01 -1.64 5.77
CA ALA A 45 10.38 -2.04 6.06
C ALA A 45 11.32 -0.83 6.28
N ALA A 46 11.20 0.21 5.46
CA ALA A 46 11.98 1.43 5.61
C ALA A 46 11.66 2.16 6.93
N LYS A 47 10.37 2.30 7.27
CA LYS A 47 9.92 2.87 8.55
C LYS A 47 10.46 2.07 9.73
N ALA A 48 10.39 0.74 9.68
CA ALA A 48 10.92 -0.14 10.72
C ALA A 48 12.43 0.06 10.93
N LYS A 49 13.22 0.16 9.84
CA LYS A 49 14.66 0.46 9.90
C LYS A 49 14.96 1.79 10.57
N VAL A 50 14.20 2.85 10.24
CA VAL A 50 14.37 4.18 10.86
C VAL A 50 14.01 4.14 12.35
N LEU A 51 12.91 3.48 12.71
CA LEU A 51 12.50 3.32 14.11
C LEU A 51 13.52 2.53 14.93
N ALA A 52 14.08 1.46 14.36
CA ALA A 52 15.13 0.69 15.01
C ALA A 52 16.37 1.55 15.29
N LYS A 53 16.83 2.32 14.29
CA LYS A 53 17.97 3.26 14.44
C LYS A 53 17.74 4.29 15.54
N ARG A 54 16.50 4.82 15.68
CA ARG A 54 16.15 5.79 16.72
C ARG A 54 16.07 5.20 18.13
N LYS A 55 15.90 3.88 18.27
CA LYS A 55 15.84 3.19 19.57
C LYS A 55 17.22 2.79 20.10
N THR A 56 18.21 2.69 19.22
CA THR A 56 19.59 2.27 19.54
C THR A 56 20.57 3.45 19.66
N GLY A 57 20.12 4.67 19.39
CA GLY A 57 20.94 5.90 19.45
C GLY A 57 20.53 6.81 20.59
#